data_AF-A0AAE1CER9-F1
#
_entry.id   AF-A0AAE1CER9-F1
#
_cell.length_a   1.000
_cell.length_b   1.000
_cell.length_c   1.000
_cell.angle_alpha   90.00
_cell.angle_beta   90.00
_cell.angle_gamma   90.00
#
_symmetry.space_group_name_H-M   'P 1'
#
loop_
_entity.id
_entity.type
_entity.pdbx_description
1 polymer ?
#
loop_
_entity_poly.entity_id
_entity_poly.type
_entity_poly.pdbx_seq_one_letter_code
_entity_poly.pdbx_strand_id
1 'polypeptide(L)'
;MILFKGRSCLKQYCPMKPIKRGFKMWVRADSDGYMSRFEVYQGKGTGTGREGFGLGESVVLNLCEDILGKGQKVFFDNYFTSLPILAHLRRNETWSCGTIRSNRKGLPAGLTDDKDLNRGDFDFRVSNDDITFFKWMDVKCVHVASNHSTKSTVVNRTQKDGTRAEIQCPQAIFDYNVFMGGVDKADMLCGLYGVSRKKDRGSCEVCSSKGIQSRPHSKCHICDVFLCSNGNKNCFLDFHGIAQ
;
A
#
# COMPACT_ATOMS: atom_id res chain seq x y z
N MET A 1 1.50 -5.26 4.14
CA MET A 1 0.49 -6.35 4.34
C MET A 1 0.81 -7.02 5.66
N ILE A 2 -0.16 -7.25 6.55
CA ILE A 2 0.13 -7.83 7.87
C ILE A 2 -0.01 -9.34 7.83
N LEU A 3 1.05 -10.08 8.16
CA LEU A 3 1.05 -11.54 8.17
C LEU A 3 0.00 -12.09 9.15
N PHE A 4 -0.93 -12.89 8.64
CA PHE A 4 -1.89 -13.61 9.47
C PHE A 4 -2.21 -14.98 8.88
N LYS A 5 -1.91 -16.04 9.65
CA LYS A 5 -2.10 -17.44 9.22
C LYS A 5 -3.42 -18.06 9.68
N GLY A 6 -4.15 -17.42 10.58
CA GLY A 6 -5.41 -17.94 11.13
C GLY A 6 -6.58 -17.92 10.14
N ARG A 7 -7.75 -18.38 10.62
CA ARG A 7 -9.04 -18.24 9.92
C ARG A 7 -9.64 -16.87 10.28
N SER A 8 -9.94 -16.07 9.26
CA SER A 8 -10.65 -14.79 9.36
C SER A 8 -11.25 -14.47 8.00
N CYS A 9 -12.45 -13.88 7.98
CA CYS A 9 -13.11 -13.40 6.76
C CYS A 9 -12.40 -12.19 6.14
N LEU A 10 -11.64 -11.41 6.92
CA LEU A 10 -10.94 -10.20 6.44
C LEU A 10 -9.61 -10.53 5.75
N LYS A 11 -9.15 -11.79 5.82
CA LYS A 11 -7.88 -12.21 5.26
C LYS A 11 -7.90 -12.12 3.74
N GLN A 12 -6.91 -11.42 3.19
CA GLN A 12 -6.74 -11.25 1.74
C GLN A 12 -5.60 -12.10 1.21
N TYR A 13 -5.68 -12.43 -0.08
CA TYR A 13 -4.59 -12.99 -0.85
C TYR A 13 -4.07 -11.95 -1.86
N CYS A 14 -2.78 -11.62 -1.80
CA CYS A 14 -2.11 -10.71 -2.72
C CYS A 14 -0.82 -11.37 -3.23
N PRO A 15 -0.85 -12.03 -4.40
CA PRO A 15 0.24 -12.89 -4.86
C PRO A 15 1.55 -12.15 -5.12
N MET A 16 1.48 -10.86 -5.48
CA MET A 16 2.63 -10.01 -5.82
C MET A 16 3.31 -9.36 -4.60
N LYS A 17 2.82 -9.58 -3.38
CA LYS A 17 3.44 -9.04 -2.16
C LYS A 17 4.27 -10.12 -1.46
N PRO A 18 5.37 -9.78 -0.76
CA PRO A 18 6.18 -10.75 -0.01
C PRO A 18 5.34 -11.57 0.98
N ILE A 19 4.48 -10.89 1.74
CA ILE A 19 3.43 -11.52 2.55
C ILE A 19 2.21 -11.72 1.66
N LYS A 20 2.03 -12.94 1.14
CA LYS A 20 0.95 -13.26 0.20
C LYS A 20 -0.43 -13.35 0.85
N ARG A 21 -0.51 -13.76 2.13
CA ARG A 21 -1.78 -13.97 2.86
C ARG A 21 -1.75 -13.25 4.20
N GLY A 22 -2.75 -12.42 4.45
CA GLY A 22 -2.77 -11.60 5.66
C GLY A 22 -3.89 -10.57 5.69
N PHE A 23 -3.81 -9.63 6.62
CA PHE A 23 -4.69 -8.46 6.65
C PHE A 23 -4.11 -7.38 5.74
N LYS A 24 -4.92 -6.95 4.77
CA LYS A 24 -4.58 -5.82 3.90
C LYS A 24 -4.99 -4.54 4.62
N MET A 25 -4.08 -3.56 4.63
CA MET A 25 -4.35 -2.22 5.13
C MET A 25 -4.01 -1.20 4.05
N TRP A 26 -4.79 -0.14 3.98
CA TRP A 26 -4.47 1.08 3.29
C TRP A 26 -3.94 2.09 4.29
N VAL A 27 -2.94 2.87 3.88
CA VAL A 27 -2.10 3.62 4.80
C VAL A 27 -1.74 4.94 4.14
N ARG A 28 -1.75 6.02 4.93
CA ARG A 28 -1.07 7.27 4.62
C ARG A 28 0.17 7.39 5.49
N ALA A 29 1.32 7.60 4.87
CA ALA A 29 2.58 7.85 5.56
C ALA A 29 3.24 9.11 5.00
N ASP A 30 4.08 9.75 5.80
CA ASP A 30 4.95 10.83 5.33
C ASP A 30 6.22 10.27 4.64
N SER A 31 7.11 11.18 4.20
CA SER A 31 8.39 10.83 3.57
C SER A 31 9.37 10.10 4.49
N ASP A 32 9.16 10.18 5.81
CA ASP A 32 9.96 9.47 6.81
C ASP A 32 9.43 8.09 7.16
N GLY A 33 8.26 7.74 6.62
CA GLY A 33 7.59 6.47 6.88
C GLY A 33 6.74 6.48 8.14
N TYR A 34 6.45 7.65 8.71
CA TYR A 34 5.52 7.76 9.82
C TYR A 34 4.09 7.56 9.31
N MET A 35 3.47 6.46 9.72
CA MET A 35 2.10 6.12 9.38
C MET A 35 1.12 6.92 10.24
N SER A 36 0.54 7.98 9.67
CA SER A 36 -0.38 8.87 10.40
C SER A 36 -1.84 8.44 10.36
N ARG A 37 -2.27 7.74 9.30
CA ARG A 37 -3.64 7.22 9.14
C ARG A 37 -3.60 5.85 8.46
N PHE A 38 -4.54 4.99 8.81
CA PHE A 38 -4.73 3.70 8.13
C PHE A 38 -6.21 3.28 8.13
N GLU A 39 -6.57 2.43 7.17
CA GLU A 39 -7.88 1.79 7.06
C GLU A 39 -7.66 0.29 6.79
N VAL A 40 -8.31 -0.57 7.57
CA VAL A 40 -8.25 -2.02 7.35
C VAL A 40 -9.17 -2.40 6.20
N TYR A 41 -8.67 -3.17 5.24
CA TYR A 41 -9.49 -3.67 4.14
C TYR A 41 -10.37 -4.83 4.60
N GLN A 42 -11.68 -4.63 4.57
CA GLN A 42 -12.68 -5.57 5.06
C GLN A 42 -13.39 -6.36 3.95
N GLY A 43 -13.02 -6.14 2.69
CA GLY A 43 -13.74 -6.66 1.53
C GLY A 43 -14.95 -5.78 1.18
N LYS A 44 -16.12 -6.38 0.99
CA LYS A 44 -17.36 -5.63 0.69
C LYS A 44 -17.71 -4.74 1.89
N GLY A 45 -17.85 -3.43 1.64
CA GLY A 45 -18.11 -2.43 2.68
C GLY A 45 -16.92 -1.55 3.06
N THR A 46 -15.70 -1.89 2.62
CA THR A 46 -14.52 -1.02 2.80
C THR A 46 -14.67 0.27 1.97
N GLY A 47 -14.19 1.42 2.46
CA GLY A 47 -14.27 2.68 1.73
C GLY A 47 -15.71 3.11 1.37
N THR A 48 -16.70 2.75 2.19
CA THR A 48 -18.08 3.20 2.05
C THR A 48 -18.27 4.58 2.67
N GLY A 49 -19.33 5.31 2.26
CA GLY A 49 -19.70 6.60 2.83
C GLY A 49 -19.32 7.84 2.00
N ARG A 50 -18.75 7.67 0.80
CA ARG A 50 -18.47 8.77 -0.13
C ARG A 50 -19.32 8.60 -1.39
N GLU A 51 -20.44 9.32 -1.46
CA GLU A 51 -21.30 9.31 -2.66
C GLU A 51 -20.54 9.85 -3.88
N GLY A 52 -20.75 9.24 -5.04
CA GLY A 52 -20.11 9.66 -6.30
C GLY A 52 -18.66 9.20 -6.50
N PHE A 53 -18.05 8.49 -5.53
CA PHE A 53 -16.67 8.01 -5.61
C PHE A 53 -16.58 6.49 -5.57
N GLY A 54 -15.64 5.94 -6.34
CA GLY A 54 -15.27 4.53 -6.28
C GLY A 54 -14.46 4.19 -5.02
N LEU A 55 -14.18 2.90 -4.84
CA LEU A 55 -13.44 2.39 -3.67
C LEU A 55 -12.09 3.08 -3.47
N GLY A 56 -11.25 3.16 -4.50
CA GLY A 56 -9.92 3.77 -4.38
C GLY A 56 -9.98 5.25 -4.01
N GLU A 57 -10.91 5.99 -4.62
CA GLU A 57 -11.10 7.42 -4.37
C GLU A 57 -11.61 7.67 -2.94
N SER A 58 -12.59 6.88 -2.50
CA SER A 58 -13.18 6.96 -1.16
C SER A 58 -12.13 6.76 -0.06
N VAL A 59 -11.20 5.83 -0.28
CA VAL A 59 -10.09 5.56 0.64
C VAL A 59 -9.14 6.73 0.73
N VAL A 60 -8.81 7.36 -0.41
CA VAL A 60 -7.98 8.56 -0.41
C VAL A 60 -8.66 9.65 0.41
N LEU A 61 -9.95 9.89 0.21
CA LEU A 61 -10.70 10.90 0.97
C LEU A 61 -10.72 10.61 2.47
N ASN A 62 -10.95 9.34 2.87
CA ASN A 62 -10.96 8.95 4.28
C ASN A 62 -9.57 9.08 4.93
N LEU A 63 -8.52 8.69 4.22
CA LEU A 63 -7.15 8.81 4.70
C LEU A 63 -6.63 10.25 4.70
N CYS A 64 -7.23 11.16 3.91
CA CYS A 64 -6.79 12.55 3.80
C CYS A 64 -7.68 13.53 4.58
N GLU A 65 -8.78 13.10 5.17
CA GLU A 65 -9.78 13.97 5.82
C GLU A 65 -9.18 15.01 6.77
N ASP A 66 -8.20 14.63 7.59
CA ASP A 66 -7.52 15.51 8.55
C ASP A 66 -6.46 16.43 7.94
N ILE A 67 -6.11 16.27 6.67
CA ILE A 67 -5.13 17.10 5.96
C ILE A 67 -5.71 17.89 4.79
N LEU A 68 -7.00 17.71 4.49
CA LEU A 68 -7.70 18.55 3.52
C LEU A 68 -7.65 20.02 3.94
N GLY A 69 -7.41 20.92 2.98
CA GLY A 69 -7.34 22.36 3.24
C GLY A 69 -6.05 22.84 3.92
N LYS A 70 -5.06 21.95 4.16
CA LYS A 70 -3.84 22.30 4.91
C LYS A 70 -2.61 22.52 4.02
N GLY A 71 -2.80 22.72 2.71
CA GLY A 71 -1.71 22.94 1.76
C GLY A 71 -0.75 21.76 1.58
N GLN A 72 -1.17 20.55 1.97
CA GLN A 72 -0.35 19.34 1.88
C GLN A 72 -0.30 18.81 0.44
N LYS A 73 0.81 18.11 0.10
CA LYS A 73 0.95 17.36 -1.15
C LYS A 73 0.77 15.87 -0.86
N VAL A 74 -0.13 15.22 -1.58
CA VAL A 74 -0.41 13.79 -1.40
C VAL A 74 -0.11 13.02 -2.68
N PHE A 75 0.65 11.94 -2.53
CA PHE A 75 1.09 11.11 -3.64
C PHE A 75 0.46 9.73 -3.55
N PHE A 76 -0.10 9.22 -4.65
CA PHE A 76 -0.78 7.92 -4.66
C PHE A 76 -0.33 7.04 -5.83
N ASP A 77 -0.38 5.72 -5.60
CA ASP A 77 -0.20 4.72 -6.65
C ASP A 77 -1.39 4.69 -7.62
N ASN A 78 -1.17 4.12 -8.80
CA ASN A 78 -2.12 4.00 -9.90
C ASN A 78 -3.45 3.35 -9.55
N TYR A 79 -3.55 2.59 -8.45
CA TYR A 79 -4.82 2.04 -8.00
C TYR A 79 -5.78 3.16 -7.57
N PHE A 80 -5.27 4.19 -6.90
CA PHE A 80 -6.03 5.28 -6.30
C PHE A 80 -6.22 6.48 -7.25
N THR A 81 -5.31 6.68 -8.20
CA THR A 81 -5.29 7.89 -9.04
C THR A 81 -6.41 7.91 -10.09
N SER A 82 -7.23 8.95 -10.09
CA SER A 82 -8.25 9.25 -11.10
C SER A 82 -8.39 10.77 -11.28
N LEU A 83 -8.86 11.25 -12.43
CA LEU A 83 -9.07 12.69 -12.60
C LEU A 83 -10.08 13.28 -11.58
N PRO A 84 -11.21 12.60 -11.27
CA PRO A 84 -12.16 13.10 -10.26
C PRO A 84 -11.56 13.29 -8.86
N ILE A 85 -10.70 12.37 -8.37
CA ILE A 85 -10.10 12.54 -7.05
C ILE A 85 -9.11 13.70 -7.04
N LEU A 86 -8.33 13.89 -8.09
CA LEU A 86 -7.42 15.04 -8.20
C LEU A 86 -8.17 16.38 -8.22
N ALA A 87 -9.29 16.44 -8.96
CA ALA A 87 -10.19 17.61 -8.99
C ALA A 87 -10.82 17.89 -7.62
N HIS A 88 -11.28 16.85 -6.91
CA HIS A 88 -11.82 17.01 -5.56
C HIS A 88 -10.77 17.54 -4.59
N LEU A 89 -9.55 17.00 -4.61
CA LEU A 89 -8.47 17.45 -3.73
C LEU A 89 -8.03 18.89 -4.06
N ARG A 90 -7.97 19.24 -5.36
CA ARG A 90 -7.69 20.60 -5.83
C ARG A 90 -8.71 21.61 -5.26
N ARG A 91 -10.00 21.28 -5.34
CA ARG A 91 -11.09 22.11 -4.77
C ARG A 91 -11.03 22.24 -3.24
N ASN A 92 -10.34 21.34 -2.56
CA ASN A 92 -10.12 21.38 -1.11
C ASN A 92 -8.66 21.74 -0.75
N GLU A 93 -8.03 22.60 -1.55
CA GLU A 93 -6.68 23.16 -1.33
C GLU A 93 -5.61 22.11 -0.98
N THR A 94 -5.73 20.92 -1.59
CA THR A 94 -4.84 19.79 -1.38
C THR A 94 -4.18 19.42 -2.70
N TRP A 95 -2.85 19.52 -2.69
CA TRP A 95 -2.04 19.16 -3.83
C TRP A 95 -1.90 17.66 -3.94
N SER A 96 -1.85 17.15 -5.16
CA SER A 96 -1.77 15.73 -5.40
C SER A 96 -1.12 15.37 -6.72
N CYS A 97 -0.56 14.17 -6.75
CA CYS A 97 0.07 13.58 -7.93
C CYS A 97 0.08 12.06 -7.84
N GLY A 98 -0.12 11.39 -8.97
CA GLY A 98 -0.04 9.95 -9.01
C GLY A 98 0.18 9.43 -10.41
N THR A 99 0.79 8.24 -10.50
CA THR A 99 0.75 7.46 -11.74
C THR A 99 -0.70 7.09 -12.04
N ILE A 100 -1.08 7.00 -13.31
CA ILE A 100 -2.45 6.67 -13.71
C ILE A 100 -2.41 5.62 -14.82
N ARG A 101 -3.35 4.66 -14.79
CA ARG A 101 -3.43 3.64 -15.83
C ARG A 101 -3.99 4.25 -17.11
N SER A 102 -3.41 3.91 -18.26
CA SER A 102 -3.85 4.41 -19.58
C SER A 102 -5.29 4.02 -19.93
N ASN A 103 -5.84 2.98 -19.32
CA ASN A 103 -7.22 2.55 -19.50
C ASN A 103 -8.19 3.13 -18.45
N ARG A 104 -7.79 4.14 -17.68
CA ARG A 104 -8.69 4.82 -16.74
C ARG A 104 -9.75 5.60 -17.53
N LYS A 105 -10.98 5.62 -17.02
CA LYS A 105 -12.08 6.39 -17.64
C LYS A 105 -11.82 7.89 -17.53
N GLY A 106 -12.25 8.64 -18.54
CA GLY A 106 -12.19 10.11 -18.56
C GLY A 106 -10.83 10.70 -18.93
N LEU A 107 -9.87 9.87 -19.37
CA LEU A 107 -8.58 10.37 -19.85
C LEU A 107 -8.74 11.13 -21.17
N PRO A 108 -7.93 12.19 -21.39
CA PRO A 108 -8.00 12.99 -22.61
C PRO A 108 -7.52 12.20 -23.82
N ALA A 109 -8.13 12.45 -24.97
CA ALA A 109 -7.76 11.85 -26.26
C ALA A 109 -6.77 12.73 -27.05
N GLY A 110 -6.27 12.18 -28.16
CA GLY A 110 -5.45 12.92 -29.12
C GLY A 110 -4.05 13.28 -28.62
N LEU A 111 -3.47 12.46 -27.73
CA LEU A 111 -2.07 12.55 -27.34
C LEU A 111 -1.17 11.97 -28.44
N THR A 112 0.05 12.47 -28.58
CA THR A 112 1.04 11.94 -29.52
C THR A 112 1.24 10.43 -29.33
N ASP A 113 1.31 9.64 -30.41
CA ASP A 113 1.57 8.20 -30.34
C ASP A 113 2.96 7.89 -29.78
N ASP A 114 3.13 6.74 -29.11
CA ASP A 114 4.40 6.32 -28.50
C ASP A 114 5.56 6.21 -29.52
N LYS A 115 5.24 5.88 -30.78
CA LYS A 115 6.21 5.73 -31.89
C LYS A 115 6.84 7.05 -32.32
N ASP A 116 6.15 8.16 -32.04
CA ASP A 116 6.55 9.51 -32.47
C ASP A 116 7.22 10.29 -31.32
N LEU A 117 7.41 9.65 -30.16
CA LEU A 117 8.05 10.23 -28.98
C LEU A 117 9.44 9.63 -28.77
N ASN A 118 10.44 10.50 -28.65
CA ASN A 118 11.78 10.10 -28.21
C ASN A 118 11.83 10.06 -26.68
N ARG A 119 12.87 9.40 -26.15
CA ARG A 119 13.10 9.36 -24.72
C ARG A 119 13.33 10.77 -24.17
N GLY A 120 12.51 11.19 -23.20
CA GLY A 120 12.48 12.52 -22.62
C GLY A 120 11.34 13.39 -23.10
N ASP A 121 10.75 13.06 -24.26
CA ASP A 121 9.61 13.79 -24.78
C ASP A 121 8.38 13.55 -23.89
N PHE A 122 7.55 14.58 -23.75
CA PHE A 122 6.24 14.46 -23.11
C PHE A 122 5.19 15.27 -23.84
N ASP A 123 3.97 14.76 -23.77
CA ASP A 123 2.75 15.45 -24.18
C ASP A 123 1.83 15.59 -22.95
N PHE A 124 1.00 16.62 -22.91
CA PHE A 124 0.10 16.84 -21.78
C PHE A 124 -1.20 17.53 -22.17
N ARG A 125 -2.25 17.30 -21.38
CA ARG A 125 -3.54 17.99 -21.50
C ARG A 125 -3.93 18.51 -20.12
N VAL A 126 -4.46 19.73 -20.10
CA VAL A 126 -4.96 20.37 -18.88
C VAL A 126 -6.48 20.40 -18.98
N SER A 127 -7.16 19.91 -17.95
CA SER A 127 -8.61 20.01 -17.81
C SER A 127 -9.03 21.39 -17.29
N ASN A 128 -10.32 21.71 -17.40
CA ASN A 128 -10.89 22.94 -16.84
C ASN A 128 -10.79 23.01 -15.30
N ASP A 129 -10.55 21.89 -14.63
CA ASP A 129 -10.36 21.79 -13.17
C ASP A 129 -8.88 21.93 -12.75
N ASP A 130 -8.02 22.49 -13.60
CA ASP A 130 -6.56 22.59 -13.41
C ASP A 130 -5.83 21.24 -13.22
N ILE A 131 -6.45 20.14 -13.65
CA ILE A 131 -5.81 18.82 -13.59
C ILE A 131 -5.03 18.58 -14.86
N THR A 132 -3.73 18.36 -14.72
CA THR A 132 -2.81 18.06 -15.82
C THR A 132 -2.59 16.56 -15.91
N PHE A 133 -2.86 16.02 -17.10
CA PHE A 133 -2.51 14.66 -17.48
C PHE A 133 -1.26 14.70 -18.34
N PHE A 134 -0.19 14.04 -17.89
CA PHE A 134 1.07 13.90 -18.59
C PHE A 134 1.22 12.51 -19.18
N LYS A 135 1.74 12.47 -20.40
CA LYS A 135 2.30 11.32 -21.08
C LYS A 135 3.79 11.58 -21.28
N TRP A 136 4.66 10.81 -20.63
CA TRP A 136 6.11 10.98 -20.72
C TRP A 136 6.77 9.71 -21.20
N MET A 137 7.67 9.84 -22.16
CA MET A 137 8.39 8.71 -22.75
C MET A 137 9.75 8.54 -22.05
N ASP A 138 9.90 7.48 -21.26
CA ASP A 138 11.22 7.02 -20.80
C ASP A 138 11.66 5.82 -21.66
N VAL A 139 12.10 4.72 -21.05
CA VAL A 139 12.24 3.43 -21.76
C VAL A 139 10.87 2.88 -22.18
N LYS A 140 9.83 3.20 -21.41
CA LYS A 140 8.43 2.93 -21.71
C LYS A 140 7.61 4.17 -21.39
N CYS A 141 6.46 4.30 -22.04
CA CYS A 141 5.53 5.38 -21.76
C CYS A 141 5.00 5.29 -20.31
N VAL A 142 5.03 6.42 -19.61
CA VAL A 142 4.49 6.59 -18.26
C VAL A 142 3.42 7.67 -18.29
N HIS A 143 2.30 7.40 -17.63
CA HIS A 143 1.21 8.36 -17.47
C HIS A 143 1.12 8.83 -16.02
N VAL A 144 1.05 10.15 -15.83
CA VAL A 144 0.94 10.78 -14.51
C VAL A 144 -0.16 11.84 -14.57
N ALA A 145 -1.00 11.90 -13.53
CA ALA A 145 -1.94 12.99 -13.33
C ALA A 145 -1.50 13.82 -12.12
N SER A 146 -1.61 15.14 -12.22
CA SER A 146 -1.21 16.09 -11.18
C SER A 146 -2.13 17.31 -11.15
N ASN A 147 -2.31 17.90 -9.98
CA ASN A 147 -3.07 19.15 -9.79
C ASN A 147 -2.20 20.32 -9.28
N HIS A 148 -0.88 20.17 -9.27
CA HIS A 148 0.03 21.10 -8.58
C HIS A 148 1.18 21.68 -9.43
N SER A 149 1.46 21.13 -10.63
CA SER A 149 2.51 21.68 -11.50
C SER A 149 2.36 21.25 -12.95
N THR A 150 2.57 22.21 -13.86
CA THR A 150 2.71 22.03 -15.32
C THR A 150 4.16 22.18 -15.81
N LYS A 151 5.10 22.47 -14.90
CA LYS A 151 6.49 22.78 -15.23
C LYS A 151 7.25 21.54 -15.69
N SER A 152 8.30 21.74 -16.47
CA SER A 152 9.31 20.72 -16.78
C SER A 152 10.55 20.86 -15.88
N THR A 153 11.28 19.77 -15.77
CA THR A 153 12.56 19.64 -15.06
C THR A 153 13.39 18.54 -15.71
N VAL A 154 14.51 18.17 -15.11
CA VAL A 154 15.37 17.08 -15.57
C VAL A 154 15.50 15.98 -14.52
N VAL A 155 15.65 14.74 -14.98
CA VAL A 155 15.98 13.59 -14.15
C VAL A 155 17.25 12.92 -14.66
N ASN A 156 18.11 12.53 -13.73
CA ASN A 156 19.30 11.76 -14.04
C ASN A 156 18.93 10.30 -14.30
N ARG A 157 19.25 9.79 -15.49
CA ARG A 157 18.99 8.39 -15.87
C ARG A 157 20.28 7.70 -16.28
N THR A 158 20.47 6.50 -15.75
CA THR A 158 21.54 5.61 -16.21
C THR A 158 21.16 5.01 -17.56
N GLN A 159 22.08 5.11 -18.50
CA GLN A 159 21.99 4.56 -19.85
C GLN A 159 22.45 3.10 -19.89
N LYS A 160 22.22 2.42 -21.01
CA LYS A 160 22.61 1.02 -21.18
C LYS A 160 24.12 0.80 -21.11
N ASP A 161 24.90 1.82 -21.46
CA ASP A 161 26.37 1.84 -21.39
C ASP A 161 26.92 2.20 -20.00
N GLY A 162 26.03 2.40 -19.00
CA GLY A 162 26.40 2.79 -17.64
C GLY A 162 26.62 4.29 -17.44
N THR A 163 26.59 5.11 -18.50
CA THR A 163 26.70 6.56 -18.39
C THR A 163 25.43 7.16 -17.78
N ARG A 164 25.51 8.38 -17.24
CA ARG A 164 24.36 9.13 -16.74
C ARG A 164 24.02 10.24 -17.72
N ALA A 165 22.75 10.37 -18.07
CA ALA A 165 22.26 11.46 -18.89
C ALA A 165 21.13 12.21 -18.16
N GLU A 166 21.07 13.51 -18.40
CA GLU A 166 19.94 14.33 -17.99
C GLU A 166 18.83 14.18 -19.03
N ILE A 167 17.66 13.74 -18.58
CA ILE A 167 16.49 13.54 -19.44
C ILE A 167 15.41 14.49 -18.97
N GLN A 168 14.86 15.27 -19.90
CA GLN A 168 13.75 16.17 -19.61
C GLN A 168 12.52 15.37 -19.16
N CYS A 169 11.81 15.88 -18.15
CA CYS A 169 10.56 15.28 -17.68
C CYS A 169 9.64 16.34 -17.05
N PRO A 170 8.35 16.05 -16.91
CA PRO A 170 7.44 16.86 -16.10
C PRO A 170 7.85 16.92 -14.62
N GLN A 171 7.70 18.07 -13.98
CA GLN A 171 7.93 18.25 -12.53
C GLN A 171 7.07 17.29 -11.71
N ALA A 172 5.86 16.98 -12.17
CA ALA A 172 4.99 16.00 -11.52
C ALA A 172 5.62 14.60 -11.41
N ILE A 173 6.39 14.18 -12.42
CA ILE A 173 7.12 12.90 -12.43
C ILE A 173 8.30 12.95 -11.47
N PHE A 174 9.03 14.06 -11.44
CA PHE A 174 10.10 14.27 -10.47
C PHE A 174 9.57 14.19 -9.03
N ASP A 175 8.56 14.99 -8.69
CA ASP A 175 7.93 15.04 -7.37
C ASP A 175 7.37 13.66 -6.99
N TYR A 176 6.71 12.96 -7.92
CA TYR A 176 6.21 11.61 -7.67
C TYR A 176 7.33 10.65 -7.27
N ASN A 177 8.44 10.61 -8.03
CA ASN A 177 9.55 9.70 -7.74
C ASN A 177 10.22 9.99 -6.38
N VAL A 178 10.26 11.26 -5.96
CA VAL A 178 10.81 11.66 -4.66
C VAL A 178 9.92 11.20 -3.50
N PHE A 179 8.60 11.35 -3.62
CA PHE A 179 7.69 11.22 -2.47
C PHE A 179 6.85 9.93 -2.46
N MET A 180 6.78 9.15 -3.55
CA MET A 180 5.94 7.93 -3.60
C MET A 180 6.34 6.84 -2.58
N GLY A 181 7.58 6.88 -2.08
CA GLY A 181 8.18 5.80 -1.28
C GLY A 181 7.83 5.79 0.20
N GLY A 182 7.09 6.78 0.72
CA GLY A 182 6.83 6.91 2.17
C GLY A 182 6.19 5.67 2.81
N VAL A 183 5.18 5.09 2.15
CA VAL A 183 4.52 3.87 2.63
C VAL A 183 5.43 2.64 2.56
N ASP A 184 6.26 2.53 1.51
CA ASP A 184 7.22 1.42 1.37
C ASP A 184 8.35 1.54 2.40
N LYS A 185 8.78 2.77 2.75
CA LYS A 185 9.72 3.03 3.86
C LYS A 185 9.11 2.58 5.18
N ALA A 186 7.83 2.86 5.44
CA ALA A 186 7.12 2.36 6.62
C ALA A 186 7.06 0.81 6.67
N ASP A 187 6.73 0.15 5.55
CA ASP A 187 6.69 -1.32 5.44
C ASP A 187 8.08 -1.93 5.66
N MET A 188 9.13 -1.30 5.13
CA MET A 188 10.53 -1.69 5.35
C MET A 188 10.91 -1.60 6.83
N LEU A 189 10.65 -0.47 7.49
CA LEU A 189 10.95 -0.28 8.92
C LEU A 189 10.17 -1.27 9.78
N CYS A 190 8.89 -1.51 9.47
CA CYS A 190 8.10 -2.55 10.13
C CYS A 190 8.68 -3.96 9.90
N GLY A 191 9.28 -4.24 8.75
CA GLY A 191 9.95 -5.50 8.47
C GLY A 191 11.25 -5.69 9.25
N LEU A 192 12.05 -4.62 9.40
CA LEU A 192 13.34 -4.64 10.10
C LEU A 192 13.19 -4.70 11.61
N TYR A 193 12.26 -3.93 12.18
CA TYR A 193 12.09 -3.78 13.63
C TYR A 193 10.84 -4.48 14.17
N GLY A 194 10.03 -5.10 13.31
CA GLY A 194 8.78 -5.75 13.71
C GLY A 194 9.02 -6.99 14.55
N VAL A 195 8.54 -6.97 15.79
CA VAL A 195 8.48 -8.16 16.65
C VAL A 195 7.30 -9.03 16.24
N SER A 196 7.41 -9.74 15.13
CA SER A 196 6.40 -10.72 14.73
C SER A 196 6.49 -11.97 15.61
N ARG A 197 5.69 -12.02 16.68
CA ARG A 197 5.54 -13.24 17.50
C ARG A 197 4.78 -14.30 16.70
N LYS A 198 5.49 -15.29 16.18
CA LYS A 198 4.87 -16.50 15.61
C LYS A 198 4.06 -17.15 16.73
N LYS A 199 2.73 -17.18 16.58
CA LYS A 199 1.89 -18.02 17.45
C LYS A 199 2.04 -19.45 16.97
N ASP A 200 3.09 -20.12 17.43
CA ASP A 200 3.27 -21.54 17.15
C ASP A 200 2.18 -22.33 17.88
N ARG A 201 1.65 -23.34 17.19
CA ARG A 201 0.69 -24.31 17.73
C ARG A 201 1.21 -25.69 17.39
N GLY A 202 1.61 -26.45 18.39
CA GLY A 202 1.95 -27.86 18.24
C GLY A 202 0.83 -28.76 18.69
N SER A 203 1.03 -30.06 18.51
CA SER A 203 0.17 -31.08 19.11
C SER A 203 0.43 -31.14 20.61
N CYS A 204 -0.63 -31.22 21.42
CA CYS A 204 -0.47 -31.39 22.85
C CYS A 204 0.07 -32.77 23.17
N GLU A 205 1.19 -32.87 23.88
CA GLU A 205 1.86 -34.15 24.19
C GLU A 205 0.93 -35.11 24.95
N VAL A 206 0.32 -34.62 26.04
CA VAL A 206 -0.61 -35.42 26.87
C VAL A 206 -1.90 -35.80 26.15
N CYS A 207 -2.43 -34.94 25.27
CA CYS A 207 -3.62 -35.32 24.51
C CYS A 207 -3.26 -36.35 23.44
N SER A 208 -2.11 -36.19 22.79
CA SER A 208 -1.63 -37.10 21.76
C SER A 208 -1.41 -38.50 22.31
N SER A 209 -0.83 -38.64 23.51
CA SER A 209 -0.66 -39.94 24.18
C SER A 209 -2.00 -40.62 24.52
N LYS A 210 -3.08 -39.84 24.69
CA LYS A 210 -4.45 -40.33 24.92
C LYS A 210 -5.24 -40.51 23.61
N GLY A 211 -4.62 -40.36 22.44
CA GLY A 211 -5.30 -40.42 21.13
C GLY A 211 -6.22 -39.23 20.84
N ILE A 212 -6.17 -38.17 21.63
CA ILE A 212 -7.01 -36.97 21.49
C ILE A 212 -6.26 -35.92 20.66
N GLN A 213 -6.85 -35.48 19.54
CA GLN A 213 -6.28 -34.36 18.79
C GLN A 213 -6.51 -33.03 19.53
N SER A 214 -5.43 -32.39 19.97
CA SER A 214 -5.47 -31.04 20.55
C SER A 214 -4.25 -30.23 20.12
N ARG A 215 -4.45 -28.94 19.81
CA ARG A 215 -3.40 -28.04 19.31
C ARG A 215 -3.30 -26.72 20.09
N PRO A 216 -2.75 -26.73 21.30
CA PRO A 216 -2.64 -25.55 22.14
C PRO A 216 -1.59 -24.56 21.60
N HIS A 217 -1.68 -23.30 22.03
CA HIS A 217 -0.65 -22.29 21.80
C HIS A 217 0.39 -22.22 22.91
N SER A 218 0.05 -22.74 24.08
CA SER A 218 0.92 -22.80 25.24
C SER A 218 2.00 -23.86 25.01
N LYS A 219 3.26 -23.40 25.02
CA LYS A 219 4.46 -24.22 24.93
C LYS A 219 5.25 -24.08 26.22
N CYS A 220 5.61 -25.18 26.86
CA CYS A 220 6.51 -25.16 28.00
C CYS A 220 7.91 -24.80 27.50
N HIS A 221 8.50 -23.72 28.02
CA HIS A 221 9.84 -23.29 27.60
C HIS A 221 10.95 -24.21 28.14
N ILE A 222 10.69 -24.95 29.22
CA ILE A 222 11.66 -25.86 29.84
C ILE A 222 11.75 -27.16 29.04
N CYS A 223 10.60 -27.75 28.72
CA CYS A 223 10.53 -29.06 28.06
C CYS A 223 10.34 -28.98 26.54
N ASP A 224 10.17 -27.78 26.00
CA ASP A 224 9.90 -27.51 24.57
C ASP A 224 8.66 -28.22 23.98
N VAL A 225 7.72 -28.64 24.83
CA VAL A 225 6.47 -29.33 24.43
C VAL A 225 5.25 -28.42 24.48
N PHE A 226 4.28 -28.69 23.61
CA PHE A 226 2.98 -28.01 23.60
C PHE A 226 2.02 -28.69 24.58
N LEU A 227 1.34 -27.90 25.42
CA LEU A 227 0.46 -28.40 26.48
C LEU A 227 -0.81 -27.55 26.58
N CYS A 228 -1.97 -28.19 26.74
CA CYS A 228 -3.23 -27.48 26.94
C CYS A 228 -3.23 -26.76 28.29
N SER A 229 -3.57 -25.47 28.29
CA SER A 229 -3.82 -24.69 29.50
C SER A 229 -5.01 -23.77 29.23
N ASN A 230 -6.21 -24.25 29.55
CA ASN A 230 -7.46 -23.49 29.44
C ASN A 230 -8.43 -23.93 30.55
N GLY A 231 -9.55 -23.22 30.70
CA GLY A 231 -10.52 -23.48 31.79
C GLY A 231 -11.15 -24.88 31.81
N ASN A 232 -11.11 -25.62 30.69
CA ASN A 232 -11.70 -26.96 30.58
C ASN A 232 -10.66 -28.08 30.64
N LYS A 233 -9.38 -27.76 30.43
CA LYS A 233 -8.31 -28.75 30.28
C LYS A 233 -6.95 -28.13 30.59
N ASN A 234 -6.23 -28.72 31.54
CA ASN A 234 -4.90 -28.29 31.94
C ASN A 234 -3.88 -29.45 31.88
N CYS A 235 -3.48 -29.81 30.65
CA CYS A 235 -2.43 -30.80 30.43
C CYS A 235 -1.04 -30.34 30.88
N PHE A 236 -0.86 -29.05 31.17
CA PHE A 236 0.41 -28.56 31.72
C PHE A 236 0.67 -29.15 33.10
N LEU A 237 -0.32 -29.13 33.99
CA LEU A 237 -0.22 -29.72 35.31
C LEU A 237 -0.02 -31.23 35.24
N ASP A 238 -0.82 -31.93 34.42
CA ASP A 238 -0.72 -33.37 34.20
C ASP A 238 0.69 -33.79 33.75
N PHE A 239 1.30 -33.04 32.83
CA PHE A 239 2.62 -33.36 32.27
C PHE A 239 3.75 -33.14 33.29
N HIS A 240 3.62 -32.15 34.17
CA HIS A 240 4.63 -31.80 35.16
C HIS A 240 4.41 -32.43 36.54
N GLY A 241 3.36 -33.24 36.70
CA GLY A 241 3.03 -33.87 37.99
C GLY A 241 2.70 -32.86 39.09
N ILE A 242 2.27 -31.65 38.73
CA ILE A 242 1.90 -30.61 39.69
C ILE A 242 0.45 -30.90 40.11
N ALA A 243 0.26 -31.33 41.36
CA ALA A 243 -1.07 -31.53 41.93
C ALA A 243 -1.86 -30.21 41.89
N GLN A 244 -3.17 -30.31 41.63
CA GLN A 244 -4.10 -29.17 41.69
C GLN A 244 -4.30 -28.67 43.11
#